data_AF-A0A150IV90-F1
#
_entry.id   AF-A0A150IV90-F1
#
_cell.length_a   1.000
_cell.length_b   1.000
_cell.length_c   1.000
_cell.angle_alpha   90.00
_cell.angle_beta   90.00
_cell.angle_gamma   90.00
#
_symmetry.space_group_name_H-M   'P 1'
#
loop_
_entity.id
_entity.type
_entity.pdbx_description
1 polymer ?
#
loop_
_entity_poly.entity_id
_entity_poly.type
_entity_poly.pdbx_seq_one_letter_code
_entity_poly.pdbx_strand_id
1 'polypeptide(L)'
;MPKVKVNKEILIDSFTPELYATDRVLELVKEGHPFRDAYKEVGINLEALSNKDPVENIKSKTHTGATGNLGLDKIAKILKDEEKELFSIKDSYMKKIDLLLKI
;
A
#
# COMPACT_ATOMS: atom_id res chain seq x y z
N MET A 1 -20.88 -7.47 -9.86
CA MET A 1 -20.58 -6.14 -9.30
C MET A 1 -20.63 -5.12 -10.41
N PRO A 2 -21.35 -3.99 -10.27
CA PRO A 2 -21.23 -2.89 -11.22
C PRO A 2 -19.76 -2.48 -11.33
N LYS A 3 -19.27 -2.29 -12.56
CA LYS A 3 -17.88 -1.88 -12.80
C LYS A 3 -17.71 -0.43 -12.36
N VAL A 4 -17.18 -0.24 -11.15
CA VAL A 4 -16.73 1.08 -10.68
C VAL A 4 -15.60 1.54 -11.60
N LYS A 5 -15.71 2.76 -12.15
CA LYS A 5 -14.69 3.37 -13.00
C LYS A 5 -13.99 4.47 -12.23
N VAL A 6 -12.66 4.38 -12.15
CA VAL A 6 -11.82 5.40 -11.50
C VAL A 6 -11.77 6.65 -12.38
N ASN A 7 -12.03 7.82 -11.77
CA ASN A 7 -11.78 9.12 -12.38
C ASN A 7 -10.40 9.64 -11.92
N LYS A 8 -9.39 9.51 -12.79
CA LYS A 8 -8.00 9.84 -12.43
C LYS A 8 -7.76 11.35 -12.26
N GLU A 9 -8.40 12.16 -13.08
CA GLU A 9 -8.25 13.62 -13.07
C GLU A 9 -8.72 14.17 -11.74
N ILE A 10 -9.94 13.81 -11.33
CA ILE A 10 -10.49 14.21 -10.03
C ILE A 10 -9.61 13.72 -8.88
N LEU A 11 -9.07 12.49 -8.95
CA LEU A 11 -8.20 11.99 -7.89
C LEU A 11 -6.91 12.79 -7.76
N ILE A 12 -6.28 13.20 -8.87
CA ILE A 12 -5.05 14.00 -8.86
C ILE A 12 -5.37 15.41 -8.35
N ASP A 13 -6.45 16.01 -8.83
CA ASP A 13 -6.87 17.38 -8.46
C ASP A 13 -7.34 17.48 -7.01
N SER A 14 -7.70 16.36 -6.37
CA SER A 14 -8.12 16.32 -4.97
C SER A 14 -6.96 16.37 -3.96
N PHE A 15 -5.71 16.37 -4.41
CA PHE A 15 -4.56 16.49 -3.51
C PHE A 15 -4.37 17.93 -3.05
N THR A 16 -4.43 18.14 -1.74
CA THR A 16 -4.23 19.44 -1.11
C THR A 16 -2.87 19.50 -0.39
N PRO A 17 -2.29 20.69 -0.18
CA PRO A 17 -0.95 20.83 0.41
C PRO A 17 -0.82 20.17 1.79
N GLU A 18 -1.88 20.19 2.59
CA GLU A 18 -1.90 19.66 3.96
C GLU A 18 -1.70 18.14 3.98
N LEU A 19 -2.05 17.44 2.90
CA LEU A 19 -1.82 16.00 2.79
C LEU A 19 -0.32 15.66 2.86
N TYR A 20 0.54 16.60 2.49
CA TYR A 20 2.00 16.45 2.54
C TYR A 20 2.62 16.89 3.88
N ALA A 21 1.81 17.22 4.90
CA ALA A 21 2.33 17.65 6.21
C ALA A 21 3.24 16.60 6.84
N THR A 22 2.81 15.34 6.86
CA THR A 22 3.66 14.25 7.39
C THR A 22 4.94 14.08 6.58
N ASP A 23 4.91 14.29 5.26
CA ASP A 23 6.11 14.24 4.44
C ASP A 23 7.10 15.34 4.85
N ARG A 24 6.61 16.55 5.10
CA ARG A 24 7.45 17.66 5.57
C ARG A 24 8.05 17.38 6.95
N VAL A 25 7.29 16.78 7.88
CA VAL A 25 7.81 16.35 9.18
C VAL A 25 8.95 15.35 9.00
N LEU A 26 8.79 14.37 8.11
CA LEU A 26 9.83 13.36 7.85
C LEU A 26 11.06 13.96 7.13
N GLU A 27 10.89 14.97 6.29
CA GLU A 27 11.98 15.74 5.69
C GLU A 27 12.81 16.46 6.76
N LEU A 28 12.16 17.19 7.67
CA LEU A 28 12.83 17.86 8.81
C LEU A 28 13.59 16.88 9.70
N VAL A 29 13.01 15.71 9.96
CA VAL A 29 13.66 14.66 10.76
C VAL A 29 14.89 14.10 10.06
N LYS A 30 14.84 13.93 8.74
CA LYS A 30 16.02 13.54 7.94
C LYS A 30 17.10 14.60 7.96
N GLU A 31 16.74 15.88 8.05
CA GLU A 31 17.65 17.01 8.24
C GLU A 31 18.24 17.09 9.65
N GLY A 32 17.78 16.26 10.59
CA GLY A 32 18.32 16.14 11.96
C GLY A 32 17.44 16.73 13.06
N HIS A 33 16.25 17.25 12.73
CA HIS A 33 15.33 17.80 13.73
C HIS A 33 14.72 16.68 14.59
N PRO A 34 14.58 16.86 15.91
CA PRO A 34 13.80 15.93 16.73
C PRO A 34 12.36 15.85 16.22
N PHE A 35 11.84 14.63 16.08
CA PHE A 35 10.50 14.40 15.51
C PHE A 35 9.40 15.25 16.19
N ARG A 36 9.45 15.38 17.52
CA ARG A 36 8.44 16.14 18.26
C ARG A 36 8.43 17.63 17.91
N ASP A 37 9.61 18.19 17.63
CA ASP A 37 9.75 19.60 17.30
C ASP A 37 9.33 19.84 15.86
N ALA A 38 9.79 18.99 14.93
CA ALA A 38 9.34 19.00 13.53
C ALA A 38 7.82 18.85 13.40
N TYR A 39 7.20 17.95 14.17
CA TYR A 39 5.75 17.75 14.15
C TYR A 39 4.99 18.99 14.62
N LYS A 40 5.44 19.65 15.69
CA LYS A 40 4.84 20.90 16.18
C LYS A 40 5.02 22.04 15.18
N GLU A 41 6.24 22.18 14.64
CA GLU A 41 6.57 23.22 13.67
C GLU A 41 5.69 23.13 12.43
N VAL A 42 5.58 21.95 11.83
CA VAL A 42 4.73 21.75 10.65
C VAL A 42 3.25 21.92 10.98
N GLY A 43 2.80 21.44 12.13
CA GLY A 43 1.40 21.57 12.56
C GLY A 43 0.93 23.01 12.76
N ILE A 44 1.85 23.93 13.12
CA ILE A 44 1.55 25.37 13.26
C ILE A 44 1.63 26.08 11.90
N ASN A 45 2.42 25.55 10.95
CA ASN A 45 2.70 26.18 9.66
C ASN A 45 2.10 25.42 8.46
N LEU A 46 0.90 24.86 8.61
CA LEU A 46 0.24 24.10 7.52
C LEU A 46 0.05 24.92 6.25
N GLU A 47 -0.28 26.20 6.39
CA GLU A 47 -0.48 27.14 5.27
C GLU A 47 0.79 27.40 4.46
N ALA A 48 1.98 27.09 5.00
CA ALA A 48 3.25 27.22 4.30
C ALA A 48 3.58 26.00 3.43
N LEU A 49 2.77 24.93 3.51
CA LEU A 49 2.94 23.75 2.67
C LEU A 49 2.53 24.06 1.22
N SER A 50 3.18 23.38 0.29
CA SER A 50 2.89 23.48 -1.14
C SER A 50 2.53 22.11 -1.70
N ASN A 51 1.77 22.14 -2.80
CA ASN A 51 1.46 20.93 -3.53
C ASN A 51 2.72 20.29 -4.11
N LYS A 52 2.72 18.96 -4.12
CA LYS A 52 3.72 18.11 -4.77
C LYS A 52 3.04 17.34 -5.88
N ASP A 53 3.81 16.80 -6.83
CA ASP A 53 3.26 15.79 -7.75
C ASP A 53 2.85 14.54 -6.93
N PRO A 54 1.56 14.15 -6.90
CA PRO A 54 1.09 13.01 -6.11
C PRO A 54 1.75 11.68 -6.49
N VAL A 55 2.00 11.48 -7.78
CA VAL A 55 2.54 10.24 -8.32
C VAL A 55 4.00 10.09 -7.92
N GLU A 56 4.79 11.14 -8.10
CA GLU A 56 6.21 11.13 -7.71
C GLU A 56 6.36 11.07 -6.19
N ASN A 57 5.50 11.76 -5.42
CA ASN A 57 5.50 11.65 -3.96
C ASN A 57 5.25 10.21 -3.49
N ILE A 58 4.25 9.51 -4.05
CA ILE A 58 3.96 8.11 -3.73
C ILE A 58 5.16 7.22 -4.05
N LYS A 59 5.72 7.33 -5.25
CA LYS A 59 6.88 6.52 -5.68
C LYS A 59 8.11 6.73 -4.81
N SER A 60 8.31 7.93 -4.29
CA SER A 60 9.46 8.25 -3.42
C SER A 60 9.45 7.48 -2.09
N LYS A 61 8.28 6.99 -1.65
CA LYS A 61 8.10 6.31 -0.37
C LYS A 61 8.36 4.81 -0.53
N THR A 62 9.64 4.43 -0.48
CA THR A 62 10.12 3.07 -0.80
C THR A 62 10.28 2.13 0.40
N HIS A 63 10.09 2.61 1.63
CA HIS A 63 10.17 1.76 2.81
C HIS A 63 9.01 0.75 2.85
N THR A 64 9.23 -0.40 3.50
CA THR A 64 8.22 -1.47 3.58
C THR A 64 6.91 -0.95 4.19
N GLY A 65 5.80 -1.20 3.52
CA GLY A 65 4.46 -0.78 3.97
C GLY A 65 4.07 0.64 3.57
N ALA A 66 4.96 1.35 2.88
CA ALA A 66 4.65 2.65 2.30
C ALA A 66 3.77 2.54 1.05
N THR A 67 3.17 3.66 0.65
CA THR A 67 2.35 3.75 -0.56
C THR A 67 3.11 3.42 -1.85
N GLY A 68 4.42 3.67 -1.91
CA GLY A 68 5.29 3.28 -3.02
C GLY A 68 5.84 1.85 -2.92
N ASN A 69 5.62 1.15 -1.81
CA ASN A 69 6.10 -0.21 -1.57
C ASN A 69 5.12 -1.02 -0.69
N LEU A 70 4.00 -1.39 -1.30
CA LEU A 70 2.91 -2.15 -0.66
C LEU A 70 3.24 -3.63 -0.44
N GLY A 71 4.33 -4.15 -1.01
CA GLY A 71 4.70 -5.58 -0.89
C GLY A 71 3.73 -6.55 -1.55
N LEU A 72 2.95 -6.09 -2.55
CA LEU A 72 1.94 -6.91 -3.22
C LEU A 72 2.54 -8.10 -3.98
N ASP A 73 3.78 -7.98 -4.43
CA ASP A 73 4.57 -9.07 -5.03
C ASP A 73 4.77 -10.24 -4.06
N LYS A 74 5.09 -9.93 -2.79
CA LYS A 74 5.25 -10.94 -1.74
C LYS A 74 3.92 -11.61 -1.42
N ILE A 75 2.85 -10.82 -1.29
CA ILE A 75 1.51 -11.34 -1.03
C ILE A 75 1.04 -12.22 -2.19
N ALA A 76 1.23 -11.79 -3.44
CA ALA A 76 0.88 -12.57 -4.62
C ALA A 76 1.65 -13.90 -4.67
N LYS A 77 2.93 -13.91 -4.27
CA LYS A 77 3.72 -15.13 -4.16
C LYS A 77 3.14 -16.08 -3.11
N ILE A 78 2.86 -15.58 -1.91
CA ILE A 78 2.25 -16.38 -0.83
C ILE A 78 0.93 -16.99 -1.31
N LEU A 79 0.03 -16.17 -1.86
CA LEU A 79 -1.27 -16.65 -2.37
C LEU A 79 -1.11 -17.76 -3.40
N LYS A 80 -0.15 -17.63 -4.32
CA LYS A 80 0.13 -18.63 -5.35
C LYS A 80 0.66 -19.94 -4.76
N ASP A 81 1.47 -19.87 -3.72
CA ASP A 81 2.04 -21.07 -3.09
C ASP A 81 0.98 -21.79 -2.24
N GLU A 82 0.18 -21.05 -1.49
CA GLU A 82 -1.00 -21.56 -0.75
C GLU A 82 -2.04 -22.21 -1.68
N GLU A 83 -2.31 -21.58 -2.83
CA GLU A 83 -3.24 -22.11 -3.83
C GLU A 83 -2.79 -23.47 -4.37
N LYS A 84 -1.49 -23.63 -4.65
CA LYS A 84 -0.94 -24.92 -5.09
C LYS A 84 -1.08 -26.00 -4.03
N GLU A 85 -0.79 -25.66 -2.78
CA GLU A 85 -0.93 -26.60 -1.67
C GLU A 85 -2.37 -27.06 -1.52
N LEU A 86 -3.32 -26.11 -1.54
CA LEU A 86 -4.75 -26.40 -1.50
C LEU A 86 -5.19 -27.34 -2.63
N PHE A 87 -4.73 -27.11 -3.86
CA PHE A 87 -5.05 -27.98 -4.99
C PHE A 87 -4.46 -29.40 -4.83
N SER A 88 -3.23 -29.52 -4.34
CA SER A 88 -2.60 -30.82 -4.05
C SER A 88 -3.40 -31.62 -3.00
N ILE A 89 -3.81 -30.95 -1.92
CA ILE A 89 -4.65 -31.54 -0.88
C ILE A 89 -5.99 -31.98 -1.48
N LYS A 90 -6.67 -31.11 -2.22
CA LYS A 90 -7.94 -31.41 -2.89
C LYS A 90 -7.81 -32.65 -3.76
N ASP A 91 -6.79 -32.75 -4.60
CA ASP A 91 -6.58 -33.89 -5.50
C ASP A 91 -6.36 -35.19 -4.72
N SER A 92 -5.61 -35.14 -3.62
CA SER A 92 -5.42 -36.28 -2.70
C SER A 92 -6.74 -36.75 -2.08
N TYR A 93 -7.57 -35.80 -1.61
CA TYR A 93 -8.90 -36.10 -1.07
C TYR A 93 -9.82 -36.71 -2.13
N MET A 94 -9.89 -36.12 -3.32
CA MET A 94 -10.73 -36.62 -4.40
C MET A 94 -10.33 -38.04 -4.82
N LYS A 95 -9.03 -38.33 -4.92
CA LYS A 95 -8.54 -39.70 -5.19
C LYS A 95 -9.00 -40.71 -4.15
N LYS A 96 -9.01 -40.33 -2.87
CA LYS A 96 -9.49 -41.21 -1.78
C LYS A 96 -11.01 -41.42 -1.85
N ILE A 97 -11.77 -40.38 -2.14
CA ILE A 97 -13.23 -40.47 -2.32
C ILE A 97 -13.56 -41.41 -3.48
N ASP A 98 -12.90 -41.25 -4.62
CA ASP A 98 -13.07 -42.12 -5.79
C ASP A 98 -12.78 -43.58 -5.47
N LEU A 99 -11.77 -43.87 -4.62
CA LEU A 99 -11.46 -45.23 -4.20
C LEU A 99 -12.57 -45.84 -3.33
N LEU A 100 -13.16 -45.05 -2.42
CA LEU A 100 -14.23 -45.50 -1.52
C LEU A 100 -15.55 -45.69 -2.25
N LEU A 101 -15.82 -44.90 -3.29
CA LEU A 101 -17.01 -45.02 -4.13
C LEU A 101 -16.90 -46.10 -5.22
N LYS A 102 -15.71 -46.69 -5.42
CA LYS A 102 -15.46 -47.80 -6.37
C LYS A 102 -15.67 -49.19 -5.75
N ILE A 103 -16.35 -49.26 -4.61
CA ILE A 103 -17.00 -50.48 -4.09
C ILE A 103 -18.43 -50.51 -4.64
#